data_AF-A0A8T4AHM8-F1
#
_entry.id   AF-A0A8T4AHM8-F1
#
_cell.length_a   1.000
_cell.length_b   1.000
_cell.length_c   1.000
_cell.angle_alpha   90.00
_cell.angle_beta   90.00
_cell.angle_gamma   90.00
#
_symmetry.space_group_name_H-M   'P 1'
#
loop_
_entity.id
_entity.type
_entity.pdbx_description
1 polymer ?
#
loop_
_entity_poly.entity_id
_entity_poly.type
_entity_poly.pdbx_seq_one_letter_code
_entity_poly.pdbx_strand_id
1 'polypeptide(L)'
;MMGFWSGLWDGVKAFGGLVAKVVKKTYEVLTNDKTVEVYDKLEAMIEKNNNRSTSHRDNRALANPDFFQAVSTTSIDNKIAEQNKLIARHKEEQRVSQKTTALQIELMRLRGSAELIDRSIKNVKMHASSLSVHYQNMRNINGLVDDVNTLRYGLKAVISTMNHNANILSNEGQSLRRIEGVDIDKKDGAISQVAAFDAFDRTRELLKDEVIELSKSSSRHLQDIETLKVNASTIGGELGLQIVNYIDREVAPVFKSTEQAGLILRSEVSSLPVAVRDKNGKLKFEAGKVMLENEY
;
A
#
# COMPACT_ATOMS: atom_id res chain seq x y z
N MET A 1 5.36 25.36 -37.13
CA MET A 1 5.64 24.16 -36.32
C MET A 1 4.61 24.01 -35.19
N MET A 2 3.58 23.15 -35.38
CA MET A 2 2.54 22.85 -34.38
C MET A 2 2.83 21.59 -33.51
N GLY A 3 3.89 20.82 -33.77
CA GLY A 3 3.94 19.39 -33.40
C GLY A 3 4.49 18.95 -32.03
N PHE A 4 5.29 19.75 -31.31
CA PHE A 4 5.95 19.28 -30.07
C PHE A 4 4.93 18.96 -28.96
N TRP A 5 4.03 19.90 -28.64
CA TRP A 5 3.18 19.82 -27.45
C TRP A 5 1.83 19.15 -27.68
N SER A 6 1.30 19.14 -28.92
CA SER A 6 0.09 18.39 -29.24
C SER A 6 0.29 16.88 -29.05
N GLY A 7 1.50 16.39 -29.36
CA GLY A 7 1.84 14.97 -29.23
C GLY A 7 1.96 14.47 -27.79
N LEU A 8 2.47 15.30 -26.87
CA LEU A 8 2.57 14.98 -25.45
C LEU A 8 1.17 14.86 -24.82
N TRP A 9 0.25 15.74 -25.23
CA TRP A 9 -1.14 15.73 -24.77
C TRP A 9 -1.99 14.62 -25.38
N ASP A 10 -1.78 14.28 -26.66
CA ASP A 10 -2.48 13.16 -27.30
C ASP A 10 -2.12 11.82 -26.63
N GLY A 11 -0.88 11.66 -26.18
CA GLY A 11 -0.47 10.56 -25.30
C GLY A 11 -1.16 10.63 -23.93
N VAL A 12 -1.10 11.78 -23.25
CA VAL A 12 -1.69 11.96 -21.91
C VAL A 12 -3.21 11.71 -21.88
N LYS A 13 -3.96 12.13 -22.91
CA LYS A 13 -5.41 11.87 -23.02
C LYS A 13 -5.77 10.39 -23.00
N ALA A 14 -4.92 9.53 -23.59
CA ALA A 14 -5.13 8.09 -23.60
C ALA A 14 -5.03 7.47 -22.19
N PHE A 15 -4.36 8.15 -21.25
CA PHE A 15 -4.09 7.61 -19.92
C PHE A 15 -5.20 7.87 -18.91
N GLY A 16 -6.10 8.84 -19.16
CA GLY A 16 -7.16 9.17 -18.21
C GLY A 16 -8.07 8.01 -17.87
N GLY A 17 -8.41 7.18 -18.86
CA GLY A 17 -9.19 5.96 -18.64
C GLY A 17 -8.46 4.92 -17.80
N LEU A 18 -7.15 4.75 -18.03
CA LEU A 18 -6.31 3.80 -17.29
C LEU A 18 -6.08 4.26 -15.85
N VAL A 19 -5.80 5.55 -15.62
CA VAL A 19 -5.64 6.12 -14.28
C VAL A 19 -6.93 5.98 -13.49
N ALA A 20 -8.08 6.35 -14.08
CA ALA A 20 -9.38 6.18 -13.43
C ALA A 20 -9.66 4.71 -13.10
N LYS A 21 -9.31 3.78 -14.00
CA LYS A 21 -9.42 2.34 -13.76
C LYS A 21 -8.57 1.88 -12.58
N VAL A 22 -7.29 2.28 -12.52
CA VAL A 22 -6.38 1.94 -11.42
C VAL A 22 -6.93 2.46 -10.09
N VAL A 23 -7.30 3.74 -10.01
CA VAL A 23 -7.84 4.32 -8.78
C VAL A 23 -9.11 3.61 -8.35
N LYS A 24 -10.07 3.43 -9.26
CA LYS A 24 -11.32 2.73 -8.98
C LYS A 24 -11.03 1.31 -8.46
N LYS A 25 -10.14 0.59 -9.14
CA LYS A 25 -9.80 -0.77 -8.77
C LYS A 25 -9.14 -0.84 -7.40
N THR A 26 -8.26 0.09 -7.05
CA THR A 26 -7.65 0.20 -5.72
C THR A 26 -8.70 0.25 -4.62
N TYR A 27 -9.72 1.09 -4.75
CA TYR A 27 -10.79 1.19 -3.76
C TYR A 27 -11.77 0.01 -3.79
N GLU A 28 -11.95 -0.64 -4.94
CA GLU A 28 -12.78 -1.85 -5.06
C GLU A 28 -12.15 -3.08 -4.39
N VAL A 29 -10.83 -3.26 -4.50
CA VAL A 29 -10.16 -4.49 -4.02
C VAL A 29 -9.57 -4.34 -2.63
N LEU A 30 -9.22 -3.13 -2.20
CA LEU A 30 -8.72 -2.85 -0.86
C LEU A 30 -9.87 -2.33 0.02
N THR A 31 -10.83 -3.18 0.34
CA THR A 31 -11.99 -2.83 1.16
C THR A 31 -11.74 -2.97 2.66
N ASN A 32 -10.81 -3.84 3.06
CA ASN A 32 -10.53 -4.16 4.46
C ASN A 32 -9.25 -3.47 4.95
N ASP A 33 -9.40 -2.29 5.56
CA ASP A 33 -8.30 -1.53 6.18
C ASP A 33 -8.12 -1.86 7.68
N LYS A 34 -8.62 -3.03 8.09
CA LYS A 34 -8.79 -3.44 9.49
C LYS A 34 -8.18 -4.81 9.74
N THR A 35 -7.01 -5.09 9.15
CA THR A 35 -6.35 -6.39 9.31
C THR A 35 -5.86 -6.63 10.74
N VAL A 36 -5.71 -5.57 11.55
CA VAL A 36 -5.40 -5.68 12.99
C VAL A 36 -6.59 -6.18 13.82
N GLU A 37 -7.84 -5.85 13.45
CA GLU A 37 -9.03 -6.17 14.27
C GLU A 37 -9.26 -7.69 14.42
N VAL A 38 -8.86 -8.49 13.43
CA VAL A 38 -8.95 -9.96 13.53
C VAL A 38 -7.98 -10.53 14.56
N TYR A 39 -6.83 -9.88 14.77
CA TYR A 39 -5.87 -10.28 15.79
C TYR A 39 -6.28 -9.82 17.19
N ASP A 40 -6.84 -8.62 17.35
CA ASP A 40 -7.36 -8.14 18.63
C ASP A 40 -8.46 -9.08 19.17
N LYS A 41 -9.32 -9.60 18.28
CA LYS A 41 -10.35 -10.60 18.62
C LYS A 41 -9.76 -11.96 19.01
N LEU A 42 -8.68 -12.38 18.33
CA LEU A 42 -7.99 -13.63 18.64
C LEU A 42 -7.27 -13.56 19.99
N GLU A 43 -6.65 -12.41 20.31
CA GLU A 43 -6.03 -12.14 21.60
C GLU A 43 -7.06 -12.23 22.74
N ALA A 44 -8.20 -11.55 22.59
CA ALA A 44 -9.29 -11.60 23.57
C ALA A 44 -9.82 -13.02 23.81
N MET A 45 -9.83 -13.88 22.78
CA MET A 45 -10.21 -15.30 22.91
C MET A 45 -9.22 -16.07 23.80
N ILE A 46 -7.92 -15.84 23.61
CA ILE A 46 -6.85 -16.50 24.38
C ILE A 46 -6.87 -16.03 25.83
N GLU A 47 -7.02 -14.72 26.08
CA GLU A 47 -7.08 -14.16 27.43
C GLU A 47 -8.29 -14.69 28.22
N LYS A 48 -9.46 -14.76 27.60
CA LYS A 48 -10.68 -15.27 28.24
C LYS A 48 -10.53 -16.73 28.67
N ASN A 49 -9.80 -17.54 27.91
CA ASN A 49 -9.59 -18.95 28.27
C ASN A 49 -8.55 -19.10 29.40
N ASN A 50 -7.50 -18.28 29.40
CA ASN A 50 -6.53 -18.24 30.50
C ASN A 50 -7.17 -17.84 31.84
N ASN A 51 -8.07 -16.86 31.84
CA ASN A 51 -8.77 -16.40 33.04
C ASN A 51 -9.78 -17.42 33.60
N ARG A 52 -10.31 -18.31 32.75
CA ARG A 52 -11.16 -19.43 33.21
C ARG A 52 -10.36 -20.54 33.87
N SER A 53 -9.13 -20.79 33.42
CA SER A 53 -8.25 -21.77 34.08
C SER A 53 -7.70 -21.28 35.44
N THR A 54 -7.55 -19.96 35.63
CA THR A 54 -7.10 -19.41 36.91
C THR A 54 -8.21 -19.31 37.97
N SER A 55 -9.48 -19.17 37.59
CA SER A 55 -10.58 -19.09 38.57
C SER A 55 -10.87 -20.42 39.30
N HIS A 56 -10.29 -21.54 38.86
CA HIS A 56 -10.32 -22.82 39.58
C HIS A 56 -9.08 -23.06 40.46
N ARG A 57 -8.13 -22.11 40.53
CA ARG A 57 -6.94 -22.20 41.40
C ARG A 57 -7.18 -21.72 42.83
N ASP A 58 -8.19 -20.89 43.08
CA ASP A 58 -8.50 -20.38 44.42
C ASP A 58 -9.56 -21.25 45.11
N ASN A 59 -9.11 -22.34 45.73
CA ASN A 59 -9.72 -22.91 46.96
C ASN A 59 -9.04 -24.19 47.47
N ARG A 60 -7.86 -24.56 46.98
CA ARG A 60 -6.99 -25.46 47.74
C ARG A 60 -5.94 -24.63 48.40
N ALA A 61 -6.27 -24.15 49.59
CA ALA A 61 -5.31 -23.67 50.56
C ALA A 61 -4.05 -24.54 50.46
N LEU A 62 -2.91 -23.88 50.30
CA LEU A 62 -1.59 -24.43 50.58
C LEU A 62 -1.66 -25.01 52.00
N ALA A 63 -2.06 -26.27 52.11
CA ALA A 63 -1.97 -27.01 53.35
C ALA A 63 -0.47 -27.14 53.60
N ASN A 64 0.05 -26.27 54.48
CA ASN A 64 1.39 -26.40 55.00
C ASN A 64 1.56 -27.86 55.44
N PRO A 65 2.62 -28.55 54.99
CA PRO A 65 2.81 -29.94 55.37
C PRO A 65 2.87 -30.04 56.89
N ASP A 66 1.88 -30.70 57.48
CA ASP A 66 1.90 -30.99 58.91
C ASP A 66 2.97 -32.05 59.15
N PHE A 67 4.03 -31.66 59.87
CA PHE A 67 5.21 -32.48 60.16
C PHE A 67 5.10 -33.20 61.52
N PHE A 68 4.02 -32.99 62.27
CA PHE A 68 3.91 -33.44 63.67
C PHE A 68 3.05 -34.70 63.88
N GLN A 69 2.55 -35.36 62.82
CA GLN A 69 1.84 -36.64 62.97
C GLN A 69 2.81 -37.82 63.08
N ALA A 70 2.50 -38.78 63.96
CA ALA A 70 3.24 -40.02 64.09
C ALA A 70 3.29 -40.77 62.75
N VAL A 71 4.49 -40.91 62.22
CA VAL A 71 4.73 -41.35 60.84
C VAL A 71 4.90 -42.87 60.80
N SER A 72 4.00 -43.58 60.12
CA SER A 72 4.26 -44.96 59.69
C SER A 72 4.93 -44.94 58.31
N THR A 73 5.75 -45.94 57.98
CA THR A 73 6.34 -46.07 56.63
C THR A 73 5.28 -45.99 55.52
N THR A 74 4.09 -46.53 55.78
CA THR A 74 2.93 -46.47 54.86
C THR A 74 2.38 -45.05 54.69
N SER A 75 2.44 -44.18 55.71
CA SER A 75 2.00 -42.78 55.58
C SER A 75 3.02 -41.93 54.80
N ILE A 76 4.31 -42.26 54.88
CA ILE A 76 5.36 -41.66 54.04
C ILE A 76 5.14 -42.03 52.58
N ASP A 77 4.95 -43.32 52.28
CA ASP A 77 4.78 -43.81 50.90
C ASP A 77 3.54 -43.18 50.23
N ASN A 78 2.43 -43.05 50.97
CA ASN A 78 1.24 -42.38 50.48
C ASN A 78 1.47 -40.89 50.19
N LYS A 79 2.21 -40.18 51.07
CA LYS A 79 2.54 -38.77 50.89
C LYS A 79 3.50 -38.55 49.72
N ILE A 80 4.46 -39.45 49.51
CA ILE A 80 5.36 -39.46 48.33
C ILE A 80 4.55 -39.68 47.05
N ALA A 81 3.62 -40.65 47.04
CA ALA A 81 2.79 -40.92 45.87
C ALA A 81 1.88 -39.73 45.52
N GLU A 82 1.31 -39.05 46.53
CA GLU A 82 0.52 -37.84 46.34
C GLU A 82 1.35 -36.68 45.82
N GLN A 83 2.55 -36.44 46.40
CA GLN A 83 3.46 -35.42 45.90
C GLN A 83 3.95 -35.69 44.48
N ASN A 84 4.24 -36.95 44.13
CA ASN A 84 4.61 -37.32 42.76
C ASN A 84 3.49 -37.03 41.74
N LYS A 85 2.22 -37.25 42.12
CA LYS A 85 1.06 -36.87 41.30
C LYS A 85 0.96 -35.35 41.15
N LEU A 86 1.18 -34.58 42.23
CA LEU A 86 1.19 -33.12 42.18
C LEU A 86 2.33 -32.58 41.31
N ILE A 87 3.55 -33.13 41.42
CA ILE A 87 4.70 -32.75 40.60
C ILE A 87 4.41 -33.04 39.12
N ALA A 88 3.87 -34.21 38.79
CA ALA A 88 3.50 -34.56 37.42
C ALA A 88 2.46 -33.56 36.85
N ARG A 89 1.47 -33.17 37.66
CA ARG A 89 0.47 -32.17 37.29
C ARG A 89 1.08 -30.79 37.06
N HIS A 90 1.90 -30.32 37.99
CA HIS A 90 2.57 -29.01 37.90
C HIS A 90 3.50 -28.95 36.68
N LYS A 91 4.21 -30.04 36.37
CA LYS A 91 5.07 -30.13 35.18
C LYS A 91 4.26 -29.99 33.89
N GLU A 92 3.09 -30.61 33.82
CA GLU A 92 2.20 -30.48 32.66
C GLU A 92 1.59 -29.07 32.56
N GLU A 93 1.14 -28.50 33.67
CA GLU A 93 0.66 -27.11 33.72
C GLU A 93 1.74 -26.11 33.28
N GLN A 94 2.98 -26.31 33.72
CA GLN A 94 4.11 -25.47 33.33
C GLN A 94 4.39 -25.58 31.82
N ARG A 95 4.35 -26.80 31.26
CA ARG A 95 4.51 -27.04 29.82
C ARG A 95 3.43 -26.33 29.01
N VAL A 96 2.17 -26.43 29.42
CA VAL A 96 1.04 -25.74 28.77
C VAL A 96 1.22 -24.22 28.88
N SER A 97 1.56 -23.71 30.06
CA SER A 97 1.80 -22.27 30.26
C SER A 97 2.90 -21.73 29.34
N GLN A 98 4.04 -22.44 29.23
CA GLN A 98 5.13 -22.04 28.33
C GLN A 98 4.69 -21.98 26.87
N LYS A 99 3.92 -22.97 26.42
CA LYS A 99 3.37 -22.99 25.06
C LYS A 99 2.38 -21.85 24.81
N THR A 100 1.51 -21.56 25.78
CA THR A 100 0.58 -20.44 25.69
C THR A 100 1.29 -19.09 25.62
N THR A 101 2.34 -18.88 26.44
CA THR A 101 3.15 -17.66 26.36
C THR A 101 3.86 -17.52 25.02
N ALA A 102 4.43 -18.62 24.48
CA ALA A 102 5.04 -18.60 23.16
C ALA A 102 4.02 -18.23 22.06
N LEU A 103 2.79 -18.75 22.15
CA LEU A 103 1.70 -18.41 21.23
C LEU A 103 1.31 -16.93 21.32
N GLN A 104 1.25 -16.36 22.53
CA GLN A 104 0.95 -14.94 22.71
C GLN A 104 2.02 -14.05 22.10
N ILE A 105 3.30 -14.39 22.28
CA ILE A 105 4.43 -13.66 21.66
C ILE A 105 4.33 -13.71 20.12
N GLU A 106 4.03 -14.89 19.57
CA GLU A 106 3.86 -15.06 18.12
C GLU A 106 2.66 -14.27 17.59
N LEU A 107 1.54 -14.25 18.32
CA LEU A 107 0.36 -13.46 17.98
C LEU A 107 0.67 -11.96 17.98
N MET A 108 1.39 -11.45 18.98
CA MET A 108 1.81 -10.05 19.02
C MET A 108 2.71 -9.68 17.84
N ARG A 109 3.64 -10.57 17.47
CA ARG A 109 4.48 -10.41 16.26
C ARG A 109 3.62 -10.33 15.00
N LEU A 110 2.68 -11.25 14.83
CA LEU A 110 1.76 -11.29 13.69
C LEU A 110 0.88 -10.04 13.64
N ARG A 111 0.32 -9.62 14.77
CA ARG A 111 -0.44 -8.36 14.87
C ARG A 111 0.37 -7.16 14.41
N GLY A 112 1.64 -7.06 14.81
CA GLY A 112 2.55 -6.01 14.33
C GLY A 112 2.78 -6.08 12.81
N SER A 113 2.92 -7.29 12.26
CA SER A 113 3.02 -7.48 10.80
C SER A 113 1.71 -7.10 10.08
N ALA A 114 0.54 -7.34 10.66
CA ALA A 114 -0.74 -6.91 10.12
C ALA A 114 -0.85 -5.38 10.10
N GLU A 115 -0.36 -4.70 11.13
CA GLU A 115 -0.32 -3.24 11.17
C GLU A 115 0.53 -2.64 10.03
N LEU A 116 1.66 -3.28 9.69
CA LEU A 116 2.46 -2.88 8.53
C LEU A 116 1.69 -3.06 7.21
N ILE A 117 0.89 -4.13 7.09
CA ILE A 117 0.02 -4.37 5.94
C ILE A 117 -1.08 -3.29 5.87
N ASP A 118 -1.73 -2.95 6.98
CA ASP A 118 -2.72 -1.86 7.03
C ASP A 118 -2.13 -0.52 6.58
N ARG A 119 -0.90 -0.21 7.00
CA ARG A 119 -0.18 0.99 6.54
C ARG A 119 0.12 0.92 5.04
N SER A 120 0.56 -0.23 4.54
CA SER A 120 0.81 -0.45 3.11
C SER A 120 -0.47 -0.25 2.27
N ILE A 121 -1.61 -0.79 2.72
CA ILE A 121 -2.93 -0.58 2.07
C ILE A 121 -3.27 0.92 2.00
N LYS A 122 -3.07 1.66 3.09
CA LYS A 122 -3.31 3.12 3.14
C LYS A 122 -2.40 3.88 2.19
N ASN A 123 -1.13 3.51 2.12
CA ASN A 123 -0.17 4.14 1.19
C ASN A 123 -0.57 3.89 -0.27
N VAL A 124 -0.94 2.66 -0.63
CA VAL A 124 -1.42 2.33 -1.98
C VAL A 124 -2.65 3.15 -2.35
N LYS A 125 -3.62 3.32 -1.43
CA LYS A 125 -4.78 4.20 -1.63
C LYS A 125 -4.38 5.67 -1.82
N MET A 126 -3.47 6.16 -0.98
CA MET A 126 -2.97 7.53 -1.05
C MET A 126 -2.28 7.80 -2.38
N HIS A 127 -1.37 6.92 -2.82
CA HIS A 127 -0.64 7.11 -4.07
C HIS A 127 -1.48 6.88 -5.30
N ALA A 128 -2.49 6.01 -5.26
CA ALA A 128 -3.51 5.94 -6.30
C ALA A 128 -4.30 7.27 -6.40
N SER A 129 -4.69 7.88 -5.27
CA SER A 129 -5.33 9.19 -5.26
C SER A 129 -4.40 10.30 -5.81
N SER A 130 -3.15 10.33 -5.36
CA SER A 130 -2.12 11.25 -5.86
C SER A 130 -1.90 11.11 -7.36
N LEU A 131 -1.94 9.89 -7.90
CA LEU A 131 -1.84 9.63 -9.33
C LEU A 131 -2.98 10.32 -10.11
N SER A 132 -4.22 10.27 -9.61
CA SER A 132 -5.36 10.98 -10.19
C SER A 132 -5.17 12.50 -10.12
N VAL A 133 -4.67 13.02 -9.00
CA VAL A 133 -4.39 14.47 -8.85
C VAL A 133 -3.30 14.92 -9.81
N HIS A 134 -2.20 14.18 -9.93
CA HIS A 134 -1.13 14.48 -10.88
C HIS A 134 -1.63 14.45 -12.33
N TYR A 135 -2.50 13.50 -12.66
CA TYR A 135 -3.16 13.47 -13.96
C TYR A 135 -4.04 14.71 -14.22
N GLN A 136 -4.85 15.12 -13.25
CA GLN A 136 -5.67 16.33 -13.36
C GLN A 136 -4.80 17.59 -13.48
N ASN A 137 -3.69 17.67 -12.76
CA ASN A 137 -2.75 18.78 -12.87
C ASN A 137 -2.12 18.85 -14.26
N MET A 138 -1.69 17.72 -14.82
CA MET A 138 -1.21 17.67 -16.22
C MET A 138 -2.27 18.19 -17.19
N ARG A 139 -3.54 17.78 -17.01
CA ARG A 139 -4.66 18.26 -17.82
C ARG A 139 -4.88 19.77 -17.70
N ASN A 140 -4.87 20.30 -16.49
CA ASN A 140 -5.09 21.73 -16.25
C ASN A 140 -3.94 22.58 -16.79
N ILE A 141 -2.68 22.16 -16.58
CA ILE A 141 -1.51 22.84 -17.13
C ILE A 141 -1.57 22.83 -18.66
N ASN A 142 -2.05 21.74 -19.28
CA ASN A 142 -2.21 21.71 -20.72
C ASN A 142 -3.27 22.69 -21.22
N GLY A 143 -4.45 22.76 -20.58
CA GLY A 143 -5.47 23.75 -20.91
C GLY A 143 -4.93 25.20 -20.83
N LEU A 144 -4.16 25.52 -19.78
CA LEU A 144 -3.52 26.82 -19.64
C LEU A 144 -2.50 27.13 -20.75
N VAL A 145 -1.73 26.14 -21.20
CA VAL A 145 -0.78 26.31 -22.31
C VAL A 145 -1.52 26.58 -23.62
N ASP A 146 -2.64 25.90 -23.88
CA ASP A 146 -3.48 26.12 -25.06
C ASP A 146 -4.11 27.54 -25.03
N ASP A 147 -4.59 28.00 -23.88
CA ASP A 147 -5.12 29.35 -23.70
C ASP A 147 -4.05 30.43 -23.95
N VAL A 148 -2.85 30.27 -23.38
CA VAL A 148 -1.72 31.19 -23.60
C VAL A 148 -1.30 31.22 -25.07
N ASN A 149 -1.30 30.07 -25.74
CA ASN A 149 -1.02 30.00 -27.17
C ASN A 149 -2.08 30.74 -27.99
N THR A 150 -3.37 30.57 -27.65
CA THR A 150 -4.48 31.29 -28.30
C THR A 150 -4.35 32.80 -28.12
N LEU A 151 -4.05 33.26 -26.90
CA LEU A 151 -3.78 34.67 -26.62
C LEU A 151 -2.59 35.21 -27.41
N ARG A 152 -1.52 34.42 -27.54
CA ARG A 152 -0.35 34.79 -28.36
C ARG A 152 -0.74 34.97 -29.83
N TYR A 153 -1.54 34.07 -30.41
CA TYR A 153 -2.02 34.22 -31.78
C TYR A 153 -2.91 35.46 -31.94
N GLY A 154 -3.82 35.70 -30.99
CA GLY A 154 -4.64 36.90 -30.97
C GLY A 154 -3.79 38.18 -30.92
N LEU A 155 -2.77 38.21 -30.06
CA LEU A 155 -1.83 39.33 -29.97
C LEU A 155 -1.04 39.53 -31.26
N LYS A 156 -0.56 38.45 -31.90
CA LYS A 156 0.10 38.53 -33.22
C LYS A 156 -0.83 39.11 -34.28
N ALA A 157 -2.10 38.71 -34.30
CA ALA A 157 -3.09 39.25 -35.22
C ALA A 157 -3.32 40.75 -34.99
N VAL A 158 -3.45 41.17 -33.72
CA VAL A 158 -3.60 42.59 -33.36
C VAL A 158 -2.38 43.40 -33.78
N ILE A 159 -1.17 42.93 -33.47
CA ILE A 159 0.08 43.61 -33.85
C ILE A 159 0.23 43.68 -35.38
N SER A 160 -0.13 42.62 -36.10
CA SER A 160 -0.12 42.61 -37.56
C SER A 160 -1.09 43.66 -38.13
N THR A 161 -2.30 43.77 -37.58
CA THR A 161 -3.28 44.79 -37.97
C THR A 161 -2.79 46.20 -37.64
N MET A 162 -2.18 46.40 -36.46
CA MET A 162 -1.57 47.67 -36.09
C MET A 162 -0.43 48.06 -37.04
N ASN A 163 0.44 47.11 -37.39
CA ASN A 163 1.53 47.33 -38.33
C ASN A 163 0.98 47.63 -39.75
N HIS A 164 -0.06 46.94 -40.19
CA HIS A 164 -0.72 47.21 -41.46
C HIS A 164 -1.31 48.64 -41.49
N ASN A 165 -2.05 49.03 -40.46
CA ASN A 165 -2.65 50.36 -40.35
C ASN A 165 -1.59 51.47 -40.24
N ALA A 166 -0.52 51.24 -39.46
CA ALA A 166 0.59 52.19 -39.33
C ALA A 166 1.31 52.39 -40.66
N ASN A 167 1.50 51.33 -41.46
CA ASN A 167 2.13 51.42 -42.77
C ASN A 167 1.24 52.13 -43.80
N ILE A 168 -0.08 51.91 -43.79
CA ILE A 168 -1.04 52.64 -44.65
C ILE A 168 -1.03 54.14 -44.33
N LEU A 169 -0.98 54.50 -43.05
CA LEU A 169 -0.98 55.89 -42.61
C LEU A 169 0.35 56.62 -42.86
N SER A 170 1.46 55.87 -42.96
CA SER A 170 2.81 56.47 -42.99
C SER A 170 3.42 56.56 -44.38
N ASN A 171 3.01 55.77 -45.38
CA ASN A 171 3.60 55.83 -46.73
C ASN A 171 2.63 55.35 -47.82
N GLU A 172 2.20 56.24 -48.72
CA GLU A 172 1.61 55.86 -50.00
C GLU A 172 2.69 55.23 -50.90
N GLY A 173 2.68 53.91 -51.06
CA GLY A 173 3.35 53.23 -52.18
C GLY A 173 4.66 52.47 -51.93
N GLN A 174 5.07 52.17 -50.68
CA GLN A 174 6.22 51.29 -50.43
C GLN A 174 5.86 49.95 -49.77
N SER A 175 6.59 48.90 -50.16
CA SER A 175 6.40 47.52 -49.71
C SER A 175 6.64 47.35 -48.21
N LEU A 176 5.72 46.61 -47.57
CA LEU A 176 5.66 46.29 -46.14
C LEU A 176 7.02 45.86 -45.55
N ARG A 177 7.48 46.55 -44.48
CA ARG A 177 8.62 46.10 -43.68
C ARG A 177 8.16 45.20 -42.54
N ARG A 178 8.78 44.01 -42.44
CA ARG A 178 8.62 43.13 -41.26
C ARG A 178 9.32 43.76 -40.05
N ILE A 179 8.71 43.60 -38.87
CA ILE A 179 9.31 44.01 -37.60
C ILE A 179 10.05 42.80 -37.02
N GLU A 180 11.37 42.88 -36.97
CA GLU A 180 12.24 41.87 -36.38
C GLU A 180 12.04 41.81 -34.86
N GLY A 181 11.85 40.61 -34.29
CA GLY A 181 11.56 40.43 -32.85
C GLY A 181 10.08 40.37 -32.46
N VAL A 182 9.14 40.57 -33.39
CA VAL A 182 7.70 40.22 -33.22
C VAL A 182 7.44 38.78 -33.68
N ASP A 183 8.19 38.31 -34.67
CA ASP A 183 8.32 36.90 -35.04
C ASP A 183 9.42 36.23 -34.22
N ILE A 184 9.14 36.00 -32.94
CA ILE A 184 9.98 35.16 -32.09
C ILE A 184 9.57 33.70 -32.34
N ASP A 185 10.52 32.86 -32.74
CA ASP A 185 10.35 31.41 -32.77
C ASP A 185 10.05 30.88 -31.37
N LYS A 186 9.28 29.79 -31.31
CA LYS A 186 8.96 29.10 -30.05
C LYS A 186 10.25 28.86 -29.26
N LYS A 187 10.46 29.60 -28.17
CA LYS A 187 11.32 29.10 -27.09
C LYS A 187 10.54 28.04 -26.35
N ASP A 188 10.86 26.79 -26.65
CA ASP A 188 10.43 25.63 -25.87
C ASP A 188 10.97 25.76 -24.45
N GLY A 189 10.10 25.53 -23.48
CA GLY A 189 10.45 25.57 -22.07
C GLY A 189 9.45 26.33 -21.21
N ALA A 190 8.22 25.83 -21.08
CA ALA A 190 7.47 26.03 -19.85
C ALA A 190 7.72 24.81 -18.96
N ILE A 191 8.58 24.99 -17.95
CA ILE A 191 9.11 24.02 -16.98
C ILE A 191 8.01 23.28 -16.17
N SER A 192 6.73 23.47 -16.48
CA SER A 192 5.58 22.94 -15.73
C SER A 192 5.02 21.60 -16.25
N GLN A 193 4.95 21.37 -17.57
CA GLN A 193 4.37 20.12 -18.12
C GLN A 193 5.29 18.91 -17.95
N VAL A 194 6.57 19.09 -18.25
CA VAL A 194 7.59 18.03 -18.08
C VAL A 194 7.73 17.65 -16.60
N ALA A 195 7.69 18.64 -15.70
CA ALA A 195 7.72 18.40 -14.26
C ALA A 195 6.45 17.69 -13.76
N ALA A 196 5.28 18.07 -14.28
CA ALA A 196 4.01 17.41 -13.94
C ALA A 196 3.97 15.95 -14.43
N PHE A 197 4.51 15.69 -15.62
CA PHE A 197 4.62 14.32 -16.14
C PHE A 197 5.67 13.50 -15.39
N ASP A 198 6.83 14.09 -15.04
CA ASP A 198 7.84 13.42 -14.20
C ASP A 198 7.27 13.06 -12.81
N ALA A 199 6.48 13.97 -12.20
CA ALA A 199 5.80 13.69 -10.93
C ALA A 199 4.79 12.54 -11.07
N PHE A 200 3.99 12.53 -12.14
CA PHE A 200 3.05 11.44 -12.43
C PHE A 200 3.77 10.09 -12.60
N ASP A 201 4.83 10.04 -13.41
CA ASP A 201 5.58 8.80 -13.67
C ASP A 201 6.29 8.28 -12.41
N ARG A 202 6.85 9.17 -11.58
CA ARG A 202 7.41 8.78 -10.27
C ARG A 202 6.35 8.24 -9.32
N THR A 203 5.16 8.85 -9.25
CA THR A 203 4.06 8.32 -8.43
C THR A 203 3.57 6.97 -8.95
N ARG A 204 3.55 6.76 -10.27
CA ARG A 204 3.26 5.45 -10.86
C ARG A 204 4.30 4.40 -10.43
N GLU A 205 5.60 4.70 -10.54
CA GLU A 205 6.67 3.80 -10.13
C GLU A 205 6.56 3.44 -8.64
N LEU A 206 6.37 4.46 -7.80
CA LEU A 206 6.21 4.27 -6.37
C LEU A 206 4.97 3.41 -6.04
N LEU A 207 3.83 3.68 -6.69
CA LEU A 207 2.62 2.86 -6.54
C LEU A 207 2.86 1.40 -6.98
N LYS A 208 3.62 1.18 -8.06
CA LYS A 208 3.97 -0.16 -8.53
C LYS A 208 4.78 -0.92 -7.48
N ASP A 209 5.78 -0.28 -6.90
CA ASP A 209 6.64 -0.88 -5.88
C ASP A 209 5.86 -1.21 -4.60
N GLU A 210 5.00 -0.28 -4.15
CA GLU A 210 4.15 -0.51 -2.97
C GLU A 210 3.16 -1.65 -3.17
N VAL A 211 2.57 -1.77 -4.35
CA VAL A 211 1.65 -2.87 -4.67
C VAL A 211 2.39 -4.21 -4.72
N ILE A 212 3.62 -4.23 -5.23
CA ILE A 212 4.48 -5.42 -5.19
C ILE A 212 4.80 -5.78 -3.74
N GLU A 213 5.20 -4.81 -2.94
CA GLU A 213 5.52 -5.01 -1.52
C GLU A 213 4.31 -5.50 -0.74
N LEU A 214 3.12 -4.94 -0.97
CA LEU A 214 1.87 -5.39 -0.36
C LEU A 214 1.61 -6.87 -0.64
N SER A 215 1.74 -7.32 -1.90
CA SER A 215 1.57 -8.73 -2.25
C SER A 215 2.59 -9.63 -1.54
N LYS A 216 3.87 -9.22 -1.51
CA LYS A 216 4.95 -9.99 -0.87
C LYS A 216 4.77 -10.07 0.64
N SER A 217 4.44 -8.96 1.28
CA SER A 217 4.21 -8.87 2.71
C SER A 217 3.01 -9.70 3.13
N SER A 218 1.91 -9.65 2.36
CA SER A 218 0.73 -10.50 2.60
C SER A 218 1.05 -11.99 2.44
N SER A 219 1.82 -12.36 1.41
CA SER A 219 2.24 -13.75 1.18
C SER A 219 3.12 -14.30 2.31
N ARG A 220 4.10 -13.51 2.77
CA ARG A 220 4.91 -13.86 3.96
C ARG A 220 4.06 -13.98 5.22
N HIS A 221 3.13 -13.05 5.41
CA HIS A 221 2.23 -13.07 6.55
C HIS A 221 1.34 -14.33 6.58
N LEU A 222 0.87 -14.80 5.42
CA LEU A 222 0.16 -16.08 5.30
C LEU A 222 1.02 -17.28 5.71
N GLN A 223 2.33 -17.29 5.40
CA GLN A 223 3.24 -18.34 5.85
C GLN A 223 3.45 -18.31 7.36
N ASP A 224 3.57 -17.12 7.94
CA ASP A 224 3.64 -16.93 9.39
C ASP A 224 2.35 -17.39 10.08
N ILE A 225 1.18 -17.16 9.48
CA ILE A 225 -0.11 -17.66 9.98
C ILE A 225 -0.15 -19.20 10.00
N GLU A 226 0.36 -19.87 8.97
CA GLU A 226 0.45 -21.34 8.97
C GLU A 226 1.37 -21.87 10.07
N THR A 227 2.45 -21.15 10.37
CA THR A 227 3.32 -21.47 11.51
C THR A 227 2.58 -21.35 12.85
N LEU A 228 1.81 -20.27 13.03
CA LEU A 228 0.94 -20.09 14.20
C LEU A 228 -0.09 -21.22 14.32
N LYS A 229 -0.69 -21.68 13.21
CA LYS A 229 -1.64 -22.80 13.21
C LYS A 229 -0.99 -24.11 13.67
N VAL A 230 0.22 -24.39 13.21
CA VAL A 230 0.98 -25.57 13.67
C VAL A 230 1.23 -25.45 15.17
N ASN A 231 1.70 -24.29 15.64
CA ASN A 231 1.98 -24.05 17.05
C ASN A 231 0.73 -24.19 17.92
N ALA A 232 -0.40 -23.60 17.51
CA ALA A 232 -1.70 -23.74 18.16
C ALA A 232 -2.17 -25.20 18.21
N SER A 233 -1.96 -25.97 17.14
CA SER A 233 -2.29 -27.40 17.09
C SER A 233 -1.47 -28.21 18.10
N THR A 234 -0.22 -27.82 18.37
CA THR A 234 0.63 -28.50 19.37
C THR A 234 0.25 -28.22 20.83
N ILE A 235 -0.52 -27.17 21.09
CA ILE A 235 -1.12 -26.91 22.41
C ILE A 235 -2.19 -27.96 22.71
N GLY A 236 -2.95 -28.36 21.68
CA GLY A 236 -3.99 -29.36 21.78
C GLY A 236 -5.20 -28.88 22.59
N GLY A 237 -6.19 -29.77 22.74
CA GLY A 237 -7.43 -29.46 23.46
C GLY A 237 -8.34 -28.46 22.74
N GLU A 238 -9.34 -27.97 23.48
CA GLU A 238 -10.39 -27.09 22.93
C GLU A 238 -9.84 -25.73 22.48
N LEU A 239 -8.87 -25.16 23.23
CA LEU A 239 -8.26 -23.87 22.90
C LEU A 239 -7.52 -23.91 21.55
N GLY A 240 -6.67 -24.93 21.33
CA GLY A 240 -5.95 -25.08 20.06
C GLY A 240 -6.90 -25.18 18.86
N LEU A 241 -7.98 -25.96 18.99
CA LEU A 241 -9.01 -26.11 17.96
C LEU A 241 -9.76 -24.80 17.69
N GLN A 242 -10.13 -24.05 18.73
CA GLN A 242 -10.80 -22.76 18.58
C GLN A 242 -9.91 -21.75 17.85
N ILE A 243 -8.63 -21.69 18.18
CA ILE A 243 -7.65 -20.80 17.53
C ILE A 243 -7.48 -21.16 16.06
N VAL A 244 -7.25 -22.44 15.73
CA VAL A 244 -7.09 -22.88 14.34
C VAL A 244 -8.35 -22.57 13.51
N ASN A 245 -9.53 -22.89 14.05
CA ASN A 245 -10.80 -22.60 13.37
C ASN A 245 -11.01 -21.10 13.15
N TYR A 246 -10.65 -20.26 14.11
CA TYR A 246 -10.74 -18.82 13.98
C TYR A 246 -9.77 -18.29 12.92
N ILE A 247 -8.53 -18.78 12.92
CA ILE A 247 -7.53 -18.40 11.92
C ILE A 247 -8.03 -18.73 10.51
N ASP A 248 -8.55 -19.94 10.29
CA ASP A 248 -9.01 -20.37 8.96
C ASP A 248 -10.24 -19.61 8.46
N ARG A 249 -11.13 -19.21 9.38
CA ARG A 249 -12.39 -18.54 9.03
C ARG A 249 -12.27 -17.03 8.91
N GLU A 250 -11.47 -16.40 9.76
CA GLU A 250 -11.47 -14.94 9.93
C GLU A 250 -10.13 -14.31 9.54
N VAL A 251 -9.00 -14.93 9.92
CA VAL A 251 -7.67 -14.32 9.71
C VAL A 251 -7.15 -14.59 8.30
N ALA A 252 -7.00 -15.86 7.91
CA ALA A 252 -6.41 -16.25 6.63
C ALA A 252 -7.15 -15.69 5.41
N PRO A 253 -8.50 -15.65 5.37
CA PRO A 253 -9.22 -15.09 4.22
C PRO A 253 -8.93 -13.61 3.99
N VAL A 254 -8.74 -12.82 5.06
CA VAL A 254 -8.41 -11.39 4.95
C VAL A 254 -7.08 -11.21 4.23
N PHE A 255 -6.03 -11.92 4.63
CA PHE A 255 -4.71 -11.79 4.02
C PHE A 255 -4.62 -12.45 2.63
N LYS A 256 -5.40 -13.50 2.35
CA LYS A 256 -5.56 -14.02 0.98
C LYS A 256 -6.20 -12.99 0.06
N SER A 257 -7.24 -12.30 0.53
CA SER A 257 -7.88 -11.22 -0.21
C SER A 257 -6.89 -10.08 -0.48
N THR A 258 -6.11 -9.66 0.53
CA THR A 258 -5.09 -8.61 0.39
C THR A 258 -3.97 -9.00 -0.58
N GLU A 259 -3.51 -10.26 -0.55
CA GLU A 259 -2.52 -10.76 -1.50
C GLU A 259 -3.05 -10.71 -2.94
N GLN A 260 -4.27 -11.23 -3.15
CA GLN A 260 -4.94 -11.20 -4.46
C GLN A 260 -5.16 -9.78 -4.95
N ALA A 261 -5.59 -8.88 -4.07
CA ALA A 261 -5.73 -7.45 -4.36
C ALA A 261 -4.39 -6.86 -4.83
N GLY A 262 -3.28 -7.14 -4.13
CA GLY A 262 -1.95 -6.72 -4.56
C GLY A 262 -1.57 -7.25 -5.95
N LEU A 263 -1.86 -8.51 -6.25
CA LEU A 263 -1.58 -9.11 -7.57
C LEU A 263 -2.43 -8.47 -8.69
N ILE A 264 -3.72 -8.24 -8.44
CA ILE A 264 -4.62 -7.58 -9.39
C ILE A 264 -4.13 -6.16 -9.65
N LEU A 265 -3.87 -5.38 -8.59
CA LEU A 265 -3.39 -4.01 -8.73
C LEU A 265 -2.04 -3.95 -9.43
N ARG A 266 -1.16 -4.94 -9.21
CA ARG A 266 0.13 -5.00 -9.90
C ARG A 266 -0.07 -5.04 -11.41
N SER A 267 -1.02 -5.85 -11.88
CA SER A 267 -1.35 -5.94 -13.31
C SER A 267 -1.92 -4.63 -13.85
N GLU A 268 -2.81 -3.99 -13.08
CA GLU A 268 -3.45 -2.73 -13.47
C GLU A 268 -2.45 -1.56 -13.51
N VAL A 269 -1.60 -1.41 -12.50
CA VAL A 269 -0.55 -0.38 -12.46
C VAL A 269 0.49 -0.62 -13.55
N SER A 270 0.79 -1.88 -13.88
CA SER A 270 1.71 -2.21 -14.99
C SER A 270 1.13 -1.87 -16.37
N SER A 271 -0.19 -1.73 -16.50
CA SER A 271 -0.83 -1.27 -17.73
C SER A 271 -0.67 0.24 -17.96
N LEU A 272 -0.27 0.99 -16.93
CA LEU A 272 0.02 2.41 -17.08
C LEU A 272 1.29 2.60 -17.91
N PRO A 273 1.28 3.57 -18.84
CA PRO A 273 2.43 3.88 -19.68
C PRO A 273 3.65 4.23 -18.85
N VAL A 274 4.83 3.87 -19.36
CA VAL A 274 6.11 4.10 -18.71
C VAL A 274 6.90 5.09 -19.52
N ALA A 275 7.46 6.11 -18.87
CA ALA A 275 8.33 7.04 -19.54
C ALA A 275 9.72 6.44 -19.77
N VAL A 276 10.27 6.56 -20.98
CA VAL A 276 11.66 6.19 -21.23
C VAL A 276 12.56 7.27 -20.64
N ARG A 277 13.52 6.85 -19.80
CA ARG A 277 14.52 7.74 -19.20
C ARG A 277 15.91 7.55 -19.82
N ASP A 278 16.72 8.60 -19.80
CA ASP A 278 18.13 8.57 -20.19
C ASP A 278 19.00 7.99 -19.06
N LYS A 279 20.29 7.82 -19.31
CA LYS A 279 21.25 7.29 -18.32
C LYS A 279 21.39 8.18 -17.07
N ASN A 280 20.90 9.42 -17.15
CA ASN A 280 20.93 10.41 -16.07
C ASN A 280 19.56 10.52 -15.36
N GLY A 281 18.59 9.64 -15.67
CA GLY A 281 17.26 9.63 -15.07
C GLY A 281 16.29 10.69 -15.62
N LYS A 282 16.67 11.45 -16.65
CA LYS A 282 15.81 12.46 -17.29
C LYS A 282 14.91 11.81 -18.34
N LEU A 283 13.70 12.34 -18.49
CA LEU A 283 12.76 11.89 -19.53
C LEU A 283 13.39 12.06 -20.93
N LYS A 284 13.31 11.02 -21.76
CA LYS A 284 13.71 11.10 -23.17
C LYS A 284 12.57 11.66 -24.01
N PHE A 285 12.95 12.47 -24.98
CA PHE A 285 12.04 13.06 -25.95
C PHE A 285 12.47 12.69 -27.36
N GLU A 286 11.51 12.31 -28.21
CA GLU A 286 11.71 12.10 -29.65
C GLU A 286 10.67 12.89 -30.42
N ALA A 287 11.11 13.66 -31.43
CA ALA A 287 10.26 14.59 -32.20
C ALA A 287 9.38 15.53 -31.34
N GLY A 288 9.79 15.80 -30.11
CA GLY A 288 9.08 16.64 -29.15
C GLY A 288 8.03 15.94 -28.28
N LYS A 289 7.90 14.61 -28.38
CA LYS A 289 7.03 13.81 -27.52
C LYS A 289 7.84 13.07 -26.46
N VAL A 290 7.26 12.86 -25.27
CA VAL A 290 7.85 11.96 -24.28
C VAL A 290 7.80 10.54 -24.85
N MET A 291 8.95 9.88 -24.87
CA MET A 291 9.05 8.49 -25.29
C MET A 291 8.41 7.58 -24.24
N LEU A 292 7.59 6.62 -24.69
CA LEU A 292 6.94 5.64 -23.82
C LEU A 292 7.45 4.23 -24.14
N GLU A 293 7.65 3.39 -23.13
CA GLU A 293 8.17 2.02 -23.33
C GLU A 293 7.23 1.11 -24.14
N ASN A 294 5.93 1.46 -24.22
CA ASN A 294 4.91 0.67 -24.92
C ASN A 294 4.56 1.19 -26.33
N GLU A 295 5.31 2.15 -26.89
CA GLU A 295 5.20 2.58 -28.31
C GLU A 295 6.22 1.82 -29.18
N TYR A 296 6.09 0.49 -29.26
CA TYR A 296 6.73 -0.37 -30.27
C TYR A 296 5.82 -1.56 -30.62
#